data_AF-A0A9K3GH87-F1
#
_entry.id   AF-A0A9K3GH87-F1
#
_cell.length_a   1.000
_cell.length_b   1.000
_cell.length_c   1.000
_cell.angle_alpha   90.00
_cell.angle_beta   90.00
_cell.angle_gamma   90.00
#
_symmetry.space_group_name_H-M   'P 1'
#
loop_
_entity.id
_entity.type
_entity.pdbx_description
1 polymer ?
#
loop_
_entity_poly.entity_id
_entity_poly.type
_entity_poly.pdbx_seq_one_letter_code
_entity_poly.pdbx_strand_id
1 'polypeptide(L)'
;MLTAIPQKRPGPPLSAASSELGSVMRGNDGSVYICQANKNGVQSWKRADGEDVTHILSCEEEARERYYEIKAVGKGKAAPKTAKGAAKKASPEREIERERQPMPARKAPRKAAMKAPRKVAAAAAGRVSEGERPVCRGLKRNGDPCTQTKLNDAGLCRFHAGKGTPDTVSDTRLPVSFKDPYANANPEQAKELDGLYEYLSDHLRTAYDLDLPERADCPVECGLLDSKAGGIGFLHKNEGVPVCGECFSHMVLAVQINLAQLSEEVTDLLGLGEEGLLQLYICGANNCCANWDPFSSSELLRVVSPEHMRQHRQRAEIVAMYNTDVSPHTECAVQRIIKRPNDFPKGAELRELTRDKPTDIDEEYIWEESQGVLEGVQITIGGWFEWIQHVMYPHCPKCGERMTGTVLNIGSLMQTGLEWDDCGTAQIYQYQYQVLAMVHAGG
;
A
#
# COMPACT_ATOMS: atom_id res chain seq x y z
N MET A 1 -25.47 -26.81 -21.46
CA MET A 1 -24.17 -27.50 -21.53
C MET A 1 -23.37 -27.08 -20.30
N LEU A 2 -23.13 -27.99 -19.34
CA LEU A 2 -22.31 -27.70 -18.18
C LEU A 2 -20.85 -27.72 -18.63
N THR A 3 -20.20 -26.56 -18.65
CA THR A 3 -18.76 -26.45 -18.87
C THR A 3 -18.05 -27.08 -17.67
N ALA A 4 -17.26 -28.12 -17.92
CA ALA A 4 -16.45 -28.75 -16.89
C ALA A 4 -15.48 -27.72 -16.29
N ILE A 5 -15.54 -27.53 -14.97
CA ILE A 5 -14.57 -26.71 -14.25
C ILE A 5 -13.20 -27.38 -14.44
N PRO A 6 -12.18 -26.68 -14.97
CA PRO A 6 -10.86 -27.25 -15.14
C PRO A 6 -10.31 -27.66 -13.77
N GLN A 7 -10.00 -28.96 -13.61
CA GLN A 7 -9.37 -29.45 -12.39
C GLN A 7 -8.05 -28.70 -12.17
N LYS A 8 -7.96 -27.95 -11.07
CA LYS A 8 -6.71 -27.29 -10.64
C LYS A 8 -5.63 -28.35 -10.51
N ARG A 9 -4.45 -28.11 -11.12
CA ARG A 9 -3.29 -28.99 -10.96
C ARG A 9 -2.84 -28.96 -9.49
N PRO A 10 -2.61 -30.11 -8.84
CA PRO A 10 -2.23 -30.16 -7.42
C PRO A 10 -0.84 -29.59 -7.13
N GLY A 11 0.06 -29.60 -8.11
CA GLY A 11 1.43 -29.12 -7.94
C GLY A 11 1.58 -27.60 -7.85
N PRO A 12 2.83 -27.11 -7.68
CA PRO A 12 3.15 -25.69 -7.62
C PRO A 12 2.67 -24.91 -8.85
N PRO A 13 2.31 -23.62 -8.70
CA PRO A 13 1.82 -22.80 -9.81
C PRO A 13 2.92 -22.48 -10.84
N LEU A 14 4.19 -22.50 -10.43
CA LEU A 14 5.34 -22.23 -11.30
C LEU A 14 5.89 -23.51 -11.95
N SER A 15 6.40 -23.39 -13.17
CA SER A 15 7.07 -24.51 -13.85
C SER A 15 8.40 -24.84 -13.15
N ALA A 16 8.68 -26.14 -12.99
CA ALA A 16 9.97 -26.58 -12.46
C ALA A 16 11.13 -26.12 -13.35
N ALA A 17 10.92 -26.02 -14.67
CA ALA A 17 11.93 -25.60 -15.64
C ALA A 17 12.37 -24.14 -15.52
N SER A 18 11.59 -23.31 -14.81
CA SER A 18 11.93 -21.91 -14.53
C SER A 18 12.43 -21.69 -13.10
N SER A 19 12.60 -22.76 -12.32
CA SER A 19 12.98 -22.69 -10.91
C SER A 19 14.41 -23.21 -10.71
N GLU A 20 15.12 -22.69 -9.71
CA GLU A 20 16.46 -23.17 -9.38
C GLU A 20 16.38 -24.58 -8.77
N LEU A 21 17.42 -25.41 -8.97
CA LEU A 21 17.48 -26.72 -8.34
C LEU A 21 17.56 -26.58 -6.83
N GLY A 22 16.68 -27.28 -6.12
CA GLY A 22 16.54 -27.20 -4.66
C GLY A 22 15.54 -26.14 -4.18
N SER A 23 14.96 -25.31 -5.07
CA SER A 23 13.88 -24.40 -4.67
C SER A 23 12.72 -25.18 -4.05
N VAL A 24 12.11 -24.62 -3.01
CA VAL A 24 10.98 -25.20 -2.28
C VAL A 24 9.74 -24.35 -2.53
N MET A 25 8.58 -24.98 -2.75
CA MET A 25 7.32 -24.29 -3.01
C MET A 25 6.12 -25.09 -2.50
N ARG A 26 5.07 -24.42 -2.02
CA ARG A 26 3.79 -25.09 -1.75
C ARG A 26 2.98 -25.27 -3.04
N GLY A 27 2.43 -26.45 -3.22
CA GLY A 27 1.45 -26.74 -4.26
C GLY A 27 0.08 -26.17 -3.92
N ASN A 28 -0.81 -26.13 -4.91
CA ASN A 28 -2.21 -25.75 -4.71
C ASN A 28 -2.96 -26.75 -3.81
N ASP A 29 -2.40 -27.94 -3.58
CA ASP A 29 -2.90 -28.94 -2.64
C ASP A 29 -2.38 -28.76 -1.20
N GLY A 30 -1.59 -27.70 -0.94
CA GLY A 30 -0.99 -27.41 0.35
C GLY A 30 0.28 -28.22 0.66
N SER A 31 0.65 -29.20 -0.18
CA SER A 31 1.86 -29.99 0.00
C SER A 31 3.11 -29.18 -0.34
N VAL A 32 4.24 -29.48 0.29
CA VAL A 32 5.54 -28.88 -0.05
C VAL A 32 6.20 -29.67 -1.19
N TYR A 33 6.78 -28.97 -2.16
CA TYR A 33 7.48 -29.53 -3.30
C TYR A 33 8.90 -28.96 -3.41
N ILE A 34 9.83 -29.77 -3.89
CA ILE A 34 11.23 -29.41 -4.13
C ILE A 34 11.52 -29.56 -5.63
N CYS A 35 12.15 -28.56 -6.23
CA CYS A 35 12.59 -28.63 -7.61
C CYS A 35 13.83 -29.53 -7.72
N GLN A 36 13.71 -30.66 -8.41
CA GLN A 36 14.80 -31.62 -8.60
C GLN A 36 15.00 -31.91 -10.10
N ALA A 37 16.25 -32.09 -10.53
CA ALA A 37 16.57 -32.57 -11.87
C ALA A 37 16.68 -34.09 -11.85
N ASN A 38 16.08 -34.75 -12.84
CA ASN A 38 16.32 -36.16 -13.07
C ASN A 38 17.71 -36.39 -13.71
N LYS A 39 18.10 -37.66 -13.90
CA LYS A 39 19.37 -38.06 -14.54
C LYS A 39 19.61 -37.48 -15.94
N ASN A 40 18.56 -36.99 -16.61
CA ASN A 40 18.64 -36.37 -17.93
C ASN A 40 18.70 -34.82 -17.85
N GLY A 41 18.82 -34.24 -16.65
CA GLY A 41 18.83 -32.80 -16.42
C GLY A 41 17.46 -32.12 -16.52
N VAL A 42 16.36 -32.87 -16.67
CA VAL A 42 15.02 -32.31 -16.74
C VAL A 42 14.53 -32.01 -15.33
N GLN A 43 14.21 -30.74 -15.07
CA GLN A 43 13.68 -30.27 -13.79
C GLN A 43 12.19 -30.67 -13.64
N SER A 44 11.83 -31.10 -12.44
CA SER A 44 10.46 -31.45 -12.06
C SER A 44 10.24 -31.16 -10.57
N TRP A 45 9.00 -30.81 -10.21
CA TRP A 45 8.60 -30.70 -8.83
C TRP A 45 8.36 -32.09 -8.25
N LYS A 46 9.08 -32.43 -7.18
CA LYS A 46 8.85 -33.64 -6.40
C LYS A 46 8.24 -33.24 -5.06
N ARG A 47 7.12 -33.86 -4.68
CA ARG A 47 6.50 -33.62 -3.38
C ARG A 47 7.46 -34.09 -2.29
N ALA A 48 7.75 -33.23 -1.32
CA ALA A 48 8.58 -33.55 -0.17
C ALA A 48 7.77 -34.47 0.77
N ASP A 49 8.38 -35.57 1.19
CA ASP A 49 7.86 -36.44 2.25
C ASP A 49 8.34 -35.95 3.63
N GLY A 50 7.75 -36.48 4.70
CA GLY A 50 7.83 -35.89 6.05
C GLY A 50 9.24 -35.69 6.60
N GLU A 51 10.22 -36.48 6.17
CA GLU A 51 11.64 -36.31 6.53
C GLU A 51 12.29 -35.15 5.78
N ASP A 52 12.02 -34.99 4.48
CA ASP A 52 12.50 -33.87 3.68
C ASP A 52 11.91 -32.53 4.20
N VAL A 53 10.62 -32.53 4.58
CA VAL A 53 9.94 -31.31 5.06
C VAL A 53 10.51 -30.82 6.38
N THR A 54 10.81 -31.71 7.33
CA THR A 54 11.36 -31.33 8.64
C THR A 54 12.77 -30.77 8.51
N HIS A 55 13.62 -31.36 7.67
CA HIS A 55 14.95 -30.83 7.38
C HIS A 55 14.88 -29.45 6.71
N ILE A 56 14.01 -29.28 5.70
CA ILE A 56 13.84 -28.02 4.98
C ILE A 56 13.37 -26.88 5.89
N LEU A 57 12.34 -27.14 6.71
CA LEU A 57 11.81 -26.14 7.64
C LEU A 57 12.85 -25.78 8.71
N SER A 58 13.64 -26.76 9.18
CA SER A 58 14.73 -26.49 10.13
C SER A 58 15.84 -25.61 9.53
N CYS A 59 16.19 -25.81 8.25
CA CYS A 59 17.18 -24.98 7.57
C CYS A 59 16.68 -23.55 7.30
N GLU A 60 15.38 -23.36 6.99
CA GLU A 60 14.79 -22.02 6.87
C GLU A 60 14.78 -21.30 8.22
N GLU A 61 14.49 -22.02 9.30
CA GLU A 61 14.48 -21.47 10.65
C GLU A 61 15.89 -21.08 11.12
N GLU A 62 16.91 -21.92 10.88
CA GLU A 62 18.32 -21.60 11.13
C GLU A 62 18.82 -20.42 10.27
N ALA A 63 18.43 -20.35 9.00
CA ALA A 63 18.79 -19.24 8.11
C ALA A 63 18.15 -17.92 8.58
N ARG A 64 16.90 -18.00 9.06
CA ARG A 64 16.17 -16.88 9.64
C ARG A 64 16.81 -16.42 10.95
N GLU A 65 17.22 -17.33 11.83
CA GLU A 65 17.95 -17.01 13.06
C GLU A 65 19.30 -16.34 12.78
N ARG A 66 20.11 -16.88 11.84
CA ARG A 66 21.38 -16.25 11.43
C ARG A 66 21.17 -14.85 10.84
N TYR A 67 20.10 -14.64 10.08
CA TYR A 67 19.76 -13.30 9.57
C TYR A 67 19.52 -12.31 10.72
N TYR A 68 18.83 -12.75 11.79
CA TYR A 68 18.59 -11.90 12.96
C TYR A 68 19.84 -11.69 13.83
N GLU A 69 20.70 -12.70 13.97
CA GLU A 69 22.00 -12.55 14.65
C GLU A 69 22.90 -11.54 13.95
N ILE A 70 23.01 -11.61 12.61
CA ILE A 70 23.77 -10.65 11.80
C ILE A 70 23.20 -9.23 11.96
N LYS A 71 21.87 -9.09 12.03
CA LYS A 71 21.21 -7.80 12.29
C LYS A 71 21.43 -7.28 13.71
N ALA A 72 21.54 -8.14 14.71
CA ALA A 72 21.81 -7.77 16.09
C ALA A 72 23.24 -7.24 16.28
N VAL A 73 24.22 -7.85 15.60
CA VAL A 73 25.63 -7.41 15.64
C VAL A 73 25.81 -6.04 14.96
N GLY A 74 24.97 -5.68 13.99
CA GLY A 74 24.99 -4.39 13.31
C GLY A 74 24.57 -3.17 14.15
N LYS A 75 24.02 -3.35 15.36
CA LYS A 75 23.55 -2.26 16.25
C LYS A 75 24.44 -2.00 17.48
N GLY A 76 25.66 -2.55 17.53
CA GLY A 76 26.64 -2.30 18.58
C GLY A 76 27.43 -1.00 18.39
N LYS A 77 27.20 -0.03 19.28
CA LYS A 77 27.86 1.27 19.39
C LYS A 77 29.39 1.22 19.35
N ALA A 78 29.97 2.26 18.74
CA ALA A 78 31.39 2.58 18.69
C ALA A 78 32.07 2.53 20.08
N ALA A 79 33.21 1.83 20.15
CA ALA A 79 34.10 1.86 21.30
C ALA A 79 34.80 3.23 21.42
N PRO A 80 35.04 3.74 22.64
CA PRO A 80 35.74 5.00 22.84
C PRO A 80 37.24 4.82 22.61
N LYS A 81 37.82 5.76 21.86
CA LYS A 81 39.28 5.90 21.71
C LYS A 81 39.90 6.29 23.05
N THR A 82 40.83 5.49 23.55
CA THR A 82 41.90 5.96 24.44
C THR A 82 43.24 5.48 23.92
N ALA A 83 44.25 6.34 24.10
CA ALA A 83 45.52 6.32 23.41
C ALA A 83 46.67 5.79 24.27
N LYS A 84 47.72 5.34 23.56
CA LYS A 84 49.14 5.22 23.93
C LYS A 84 49.58 4.09 24.88
N GLY A 85 50.54 3.30 24.39
CA GLY A 85 51.45 2.49 25.20
C GLY A 85 52.23 1.49 24.36
N ALA A 86 53.54 1.71 24.19
CA ALA A 86 54.43 0.97 23.31
C ALA A 86 54.80 -0.45 23.79
N ALA A 87 55.11 -1.36 22.85
CA ALA A 87 56.25 -2.28 22.98
C ALA A 87 56.57 -3.00 21.64
N LYS A 88 57.86 -2.98 21.29
CA LYS A 88 58.53 -3.72 20.21
C LYS A 88 58.48 -5.24 20.44
N LYS A 89 58.38 -6.02 19.36
CA LYS A 89 59.10 -7.29 19.05
C LYS A 89 58.71 -7.71 17.63
N ALA A 90 59.62 -7.60 16.66
CA ALA A 90 60.57 -8.64 16.20
C ALA A 90 59.92 -9.71 15.29
N SER A 91 60.41 -9.73 14.05
CA SER A 91 60.17 -10.64 12.90
C SER A 91 60.33 -12.14 13.26
N PRO A 92 59.88 -13.11 12.43
CA PRO A 92 60.55 -13.37 11.14
C PRO A 92 59.63 -13.70 9.94
N GLU A 93 60.09 -13.20 8.79
CA GLU A 93 60.20 -13.86 7.47
C GLU A 93 59.47 -15.19 7.26
N ARG A 94 58.61 -15.23 6.23
CA ARG A 94 58.52 -16.39 5.31
C ARG A 94 58.02 -15.98 3.93
N GLU A 95 59.01 -15.84 3.07
CA GLU A 95 59.07 -16.10 1.64
C GLU A 95 58.08 -17.18 1.15
N ILE A 96 57.14 -16.79 0.26
CA ILE A 96 56.54 -17.69 -0.73
C ILE A 96 56.45 -16.91 -2.06
N GLU A 97 57.46 -17.14 -2.87
CA GLU A 97 57.49 -16.90 -4.30
C GLU A 97 56.82 -18.10 -5.00
N ARG A 98 55.82 -17.87 -5.88
CA ARG A 98 55.57 -18.73 -7.07
C ARG A 98 54.51 -18.15 -8.02
N GLU A 99 54.99 -17.96 -9.25
CA GLU A 99 54.36 -18.29 -10.52
C GLU A 99 53.16 -17.45 -11.00
N ARG A 100 53.50 -16.36 -11.68
CA ARG A 100 52.69 -15.82 -12.79
C ARG A 100 52.86 -16.71 -14.02
N GLN A 101 51.78 -17.29 -14.52
CA GLN A 101 51.71 -17.78 -15.90
C GLN A 101 50.93 -16.79 -16.79
N PRO A 102 51.39 -16.50 -18.02
CA PRO A 102 50.71 -15.60 -18.94
C PRO A 102 49.58 -16.31 -19.70
N MET A 103 48.39 -15.71 -19.71
CA MET A 103 47.30 -16.13 -20.59
C MET A 103 47.58 -15.77 -22.06
N PRO A 104 47.25 -16.65 -23.03
CA PRO A 104 47.42 -16.36 -24.44
C PRO A 104 46.32 -15.43 -24.98
N ALA A 105 46.75 -14.53 -25.86
CA ALA A 105 45.94 -13.52 -26.55
C ALA A 105 44.74 -14.12 -27.28
N ARG A 106 43.53 -13.62 -26.96
CA ARG A 106 42.31 -13.87 -27.76
C ARG A 106 42.33 -13.01 -29.02
N LYS A 107 42.22 -13.69 -30.16
CA LYS A 107 42.10 -13.13 -31.51
C LYS A 107 40.81 -12.31 -31.65
N ALA A 108 40.93 -11.13 -32.25
CA ALA A 108 39.83 -10.26 -32.64
C ALA A 108 38.95 -10.89 -33.74
N PRO A 109 37.62 -10.75 -33.68
CA PRO A 109 36.76 -11.10 -34.80
C PRO A 109 36.72 -10.00 -35.87
N ARG A 110 36.70 -10.47 -37.11
CA ARG A 110 36.72 -9.73 -38.38
C ARG A 110 35.54 -8.76 -38.52
N LYS A 111 35.84 -7.58 -39.07
CA LYS A 111 34.90 -6.59 -39.60
C LYS A 111 34.02 -7.21 -40.69
N ALA A 112 32.71 -7.22 -40.50
CA ALA A 112 31.74 -7.42 -41.57
C ALA A 112 31.35 -6.05 -42.14
N ALA A 113 31.51 -5.91 -43.46
CA ALA A 113 31.16 -4.72 -44.23
C ALA A 113 29.64 -4.61 -44.35
N MET A 114 29.05 -3.53 -43.84
CA MET A 114 27.68 -3.13 -44.20
C MET A 114 27.70 -2.16 -45.38
N LYS A 115 26.94 -2.55 -46.40
CA LYS A 115 26.68 -1.82 -47.64
C LYS A 115 25.90 -0.53 -47.36
N ALA A 116 26.29 0.54 -48.06
CA ALA A 116 25.56 1.79 -48.17
C ALA A 116 24.21 1.61 -48.90
N PRO A 117 23.17 2.38 -48.55
CA PRO A 117 22.04 2.58 -49.44
C PRO A 117 22.25 3.79 -50.36
N ARG A 118 21.73 3.60 -51.57
CA ARG A 118 21.76 4.50 -52.73
C ARG A 118 21.07 5.83 -52.48
N LYS A 119 21.67 6.89 -53.03
CA LYS A 119 21.00 8.16 -53.38
C LYS A 119 20.00 7.91 -54.51
N VAL A 120 18.77 8.39 -54.35
CA VAL A 120 17.86 8.72 -55.46
C VAL A 120 17.37 10.14 -55.24
N ALA A 121 17.55 10.97 -56.26
CA ALA A 121 17.08 12.34 -56.34
C ALA A 121 15.83 12.41 -57.22
N ALA A 122 14.89 13.29 -56.86
CA ALA A 122 13.99 14.09 -57.73
C ALA A 122 12.92 14.71 -56.80
N ALA A 123 12.94 16.02 -56.55
CA ALA A 123 12.38 17.09 -57.39
C ALA A 123 10.85 17.03 -57.53
N ALA A 124 10.15 17.88 -56.77
CA ALA A 124 8.97 18.62 -57.22
C ALA A 124 8.61 19.70 -56.19
N ALA A 125 8.73 20.96 -56.61
CA ALA A 125 8.24 22.11 -55.89
C ALA A 125 6.70 22.20 -56.04
N GLY A 126 5.99 22.34 -54.92
CA GLY A 126 4.56 22.62 -54.88
C GLY A 126 4.27 23.62 -53.78
N ARG A 127 3.80 24.81 -54.17
CA ARG A 127 3.27 25.85 -53.26
C ARG A 127 2.11 25.29 -52.45
N VAL A 128 2.08 25.55 -51.15
CA VAL A 128 0.87 25.40 -50.32
C VAL A 128 0.56 26.76 -49.71
N SER A 129 -0.65 27.21 -50.02
CA SER A 129 -1.31 28.40 -49.51
C SER A 129 -1.64 28.27 -48.03
N GLU A 130 -1.57 29.42 -47.35
CA GLU A 130 -2.14 29.64 -46.04
C GLU A 130 -3.64 29.33 -46.00
N GLY A 131 -4.11 28.87 -44.84
CA GLY A 131 -5.52 28.95 -44.46
C GLY A 131 -6.20 27.60 -44.30
N GLU A 132 -6.23 27.10 -43.06
CA GLU A 132 -7.44 26.72 -42.31
C GLU A 132 -7.04 25.80 -41.14
N ARG A 133 -7.24 26.29 -39.91
CA ARG A 133 -7.12 25.47 -38.71
C ARG A 133 -8.42 24.67 -38.55
N PRO A 134 -8.38 23.39 -38.17
CA PRO A 134 -9.59 22.62 -37.93
C PRO A 134 -10.30 23.15 -36.68
N VAL A 135 -11.52 23.63 -36.87
CA VAL A 135 -12.46 23.97 -35.80
C VAL A 135 -13.24 22.70 -35.44
N CYS A 136 -13.07 22.19 -34.22
CA CYS A 136 -13.95 21.16 -33.68
C CYS A 136 -15.38 21.71 -33.56
N ARG A 137 -16.29 21.24 -34.43
CA ARG A 137 -17.73 21.45 -34.28
C ARG A 137 -18.29 20.42 -33.30
N GLY A 138 -18.30 20.76 -32.02
CA GLY A 138 -19.17 20.13 -31.03
C GLY A 138 -20.40 21.02 -30.81
N LEU A 139 -21.58 20.54 -31.21
CA LEU A 139 -22.86 21.12 -30.82
C LEU A 139 -23.02 21.01 -29.30
N LYS A 140 -23.22 22.13 -28.60
CA LYS A 140 -23.76 22.15 -27.23
C LYS A 140 -24.97 23.07 -27.15
N ARG A 141 -26.00 22.55 -26.47
CA ARG A 141 -27.11 23.31 -25.90
C ARG A 141 -26.66 23.94 -24.58
N ASN A 142 -27.17 25.14 -24.34
CA ASN A 142 -27.13 25.94 -23.11
C ASN A 142 -25.81 26.67 -22.86
N GLY A 143 -25.90 27.98 -23.05
CA GLY A 143 -24.77 28.90 -23.00
C GLY A 143 -24.50 29.41 -21.59
N ASP A 144 -23.27 29.16 -21.14
CA ASP A 144 -22.51 30.05 -20.27
C ASP A 144 -21.09 30.18 -20.86
N PRO A 145 -20.45 31.37 -20.81
CA PRO A 145 -19.18 31.61 -21.48
C PRO A 145 -17.99 31.02 -20.69
N CYS A 146 -17.25 30.12 -21.35
CA CYS A 146 -15.95 29.66 -20.89
C CYS A 146 -14.90 30.76 -21.09
N THR A 147 -14.21 31.18 -20.03
CA THR A 147 -13.07 32.09 -20.09
C THR A 147 -11.90 31.42 -20.82
N GLN A 148 -11.48 32.04 -21.93
CA GLN A 148 -10.43 31.51 -22.81
C GLN A 148 -9.06 31.50 -22.13
N THR A 149 -8.50 30.32 -21.88
CA THR A 149 -7.07 30.14 -21.66
C THR A 149 -6.36 29.99 -23.01
N LYS A 150 -5.35 30.83 -23.26
CA LYS A 150 -4.50 30.73 -24.46
C LYS A 150 -3.57 29.51 -24.33
N LEU A 151 -3.66 28.60 -25.30
CA LEU A 151 -2.64 27.58 -25.56
C LEU A 151 -1.36 28.24 -26.06
N ASN A 152 -0.19 27.75 -25.63
CA ASN A 152 1.08 28.09 -26.28
C ASN A 152 1.36 27.11 -27.43
N ASP A 153 2.34 27.45 -28.27
CA ASP A 153 2.67 26.76 -29.53
C ASP A 153 3.17 25.30 -29.38
N ALA A 154 3.21 24.76 -28.15
CA ALA A 154 3.61 23.39 -27.86
C ALA A 154 2.45 22.47 -27.44
N GLY A 155 1.21 22.96 -27.36
CA GLY A 155 0.03 22.12 -27.09
C GLY A 155 0.02 21.44 -25.71
N LEU A 156 0.77 21.95 -24.73
CA LEU A 156 0.82 21.42 -23.36
C LEU A 156 0.25 22.43 -22.36
N CYS A 157 -0.72 22.01 -21.57
CA CYS A 157 -1.19 22.74 -20.40
C CYS A 157 -0.11 22.70 -19.31
N ARG A 158 0.56 23.83 -19.06
CA ARG A 158 1.36 24.00 -17.84
C ARG A 158 0.52 24.69 -16.77
N PHE A 159 0.20 23.98 -15.70
CA PHE A 159 -0.12 24.63 -14.44
C PHE A 159 1.18 25.18 -13.85
N HIS A 160 1.26 26.50 -13.71
CA HIS A 160 2.32 27.12 -12.91
C HIS A 160 1.97 26.89 -11.43
N ALA A 161 2.69 25.98 -10.78
CA ALA A 161 2.76 25.95 -9.32
C ALA A 161 3.43 27.25 -8.87
N GLY A 162 2.60 28.22 -8.47
CA GLY A 162 3.06 29.44 -7.82
C GLY A 162 3.75 29.06 -6.51
N LYS A 163 4.97 29.58 -6.31
CA LYS A 163 5.62 29.61 -5.00
C LYS A 163 4.87 30.60 -4.11
N GLY A 164 3.71 30.19 -3.60
CA GLY A 164 3.03 30.86 -2.50
C GLY A 164 3.68 30.41 -1.19
N THR A 165 4.04 31.36 -0.34
CA THR A 165 4.30 31.11 1.08
C THR A 165 3.07 30.44 1.72
N PRO A 166 3.24 29.60 2.75
CA PRO A 166 2.11 28.98 3.42
C PRO A 166 1.39 30.06 4.23
N ASP A 167 0.44 30.73 3.58
CA ASP A 167 -0.58 31.48 4.31
C ASP A 167 -1.39 30.46 5.10
N THR A 168 -1.41 30.63 6.41
CA THR A 168 -2.31 29.96 7.35
C THR A 168 -3.74 30.28 6.96
N VAL A 169 -4.30 29.53 6.01
CA VAL A 169 -5.72 29.58 5.70
C VAL A 169 -6.42 28.86 6.85
N SER A 170 -6.95 29.63 7.81
CA SER A 170 -7.99 29.19 8.73
C SER A 170 -9.28 28.98 7.93
N ASP A 171 -9.33 27.94 7.11
CA ASP A 171 -10.56 27.59 6.38
C ASP A 171 -11.49 26.85 7.34
N THR A 172 -12.24 27.61 8.15
CA THR A 172 -13.23 27.11 9.10
C THR A 172 -14.54 26.71 8.44
N ARG A 173 -14.54 26.32 7.15
CA ARG A 173 -15.65 25.55 6.59
C ARG A 173 -15.60 24.15 7.18
N LEU A 174 -16.15 24.00 8.39
CA LEU A 174 -16.55 22.70 8.93
C LEU A 174 -17.58 22.13 7.95
N PRO A 175 -17.26 21.10 7.14
CA PRO A 175 -18.14 20.67 6.05
C PRO A 175 -19.24 19.70 6.52
N VAL A 176 -19.50 19.61 7.82
CA VAL A 176 -20.61 18.81 8.33
C VAL A 176 -21.27 19.63 9.43
N SER A 177 -22.51 20.05 9.18
CA SER A 177 -23.37 20.58 10.23
C SER A 177 -23.58 19.44 11.22
N PHE A 178 -22.82 19.43 12.32
CA PHE A 178 -23.14 18.58 13.45
C PHE A 178 -24.58 18.91 13.83
N LYS A 179 -25.49 17.96 13.61
CA LYS A 179 -26.82 18.06 14.20
C LYS A 179 -26.61 18.14 15.71
N ASP A 180 -27.32 19.06 16.33
CA ASP A 180 -27.31 19.17 17.78
C ASP A 180 -27.88 17.85 18.33
N PRO A 181 -27.09 17.03 19.05
CA PRO A 181 -27.56 15.72 19.53
C PRO A 181 -28.69 15.84 20.56
N TYR A 182 -28.96 17.06 21.03
CA TYR A 182 -30.06 17.39 21.92
C TYR A 182 -31.32 17.89 21.19
N ALA A 183 -31.27 18.06 19.86
CA ALA A 183 -32.36 18.68 19.09
C ALA A 183 -33.73 18.00 19.30
N ASN A 184 -33.72 16.69 19.54
CA ASN A 184 -34.93 15.88 19.75
C ASN A 184 -35.02 15.29 21.17
N ALA A 185 -34.05 15.56 22.04
CA ALA A 185 -34.00 14.99 23.39
C ALA A 185 -34.96 15.72 24.33
N ASN A 186 -35.76 14.98 25.10
CA ASN A 186 -36.46 15.55 26.24
C ASN A 186 -35.46 15.88 27.39
N PRO A 187 -35.84 16.65 28.42
CA PRO A 187 -34.90 17.06 29.47
C PRO A 187 -34.22 15.91 30.26
N GLU A 188 -34.89 14.77 30.38
CA GLU A 188 -34.33 13.59 31.05
C GLU A 188 -33.29 12.91 30.15
N GLN A 189 -33.63 12.70 28.87
CA GLN A 189 -32.70 12.20 27.85
C GLN A 189 -31.48 13.12 27.69
N ALA A 190 -31.66 14.44 27.71
CA ALA A 190 -30.56 15.40 27.65
C ALA A 190 -29.59 15.23 28.82
N LYS A 191 -30.12 15.01 30.04
CA LYS A 191 -29.29 14.76 31.22
C LYS A 191 -28.54 13.43 31.15
N GLU A 192 -29.17 12.39 30.59
CA GLU A 192 -28.49 11.11 30.36
C GLU A 192 -27.40 11.23 29.29
N LEU A 193 -27.67 11.96 28.20
CA LEU A 193 -26.68 12.28 27.16
C LEU A 193 -25.50 13.04 27.75
N ASP A 194 -25.73 14.02 28.61
CA ASP A 194 -24.66 14.76 29.30
C ASP A 194 -23.77 13.80 30.10
N GLY A 195 -24.38 12.90 30.89
CA GLY A 195 -23.63 11.89 31.67
C GLY A 195 -22.88 10.89 30.78
N LEU A 196 -23.44 10.54 29.62
CA LEU A 196 -22.79 9.70 28.62
C LEU A 196 -21.60 10.42 27.99
N TYR A 197 -21.76 11.66 27.52
CA TYR A 197 -20.68 12.43 26.91
C TYR A 197 -19.56 12.76 27.91
N GLU A 198 -19.91 13.05 29.17
CA GLU A 198 -18.92 13.19 30.24
C GLU A 198 -18.10 11.91 30.40
N TYR A 199 -18.75 10.74 30.41
CA TYR A 199 -18.04 9.46 30.44
C TYR A 199 -17.19 9.22 29.18
N LEU A 200 -17.74 9.46 27.99
CA LEU A 200 -17.02 9.23 26.73
C LEU A 200 -15.86 10.21 26.53
N SER A 201 -15.83 11.33 27.26
CA SER A 201 -14.73 12.29 27.22
C SER A 201 -13.39 11.67 27.62
N ASP A 202 -13.40 10.69 28.54
CA ASP A 202 -12.23 9.90 28.94
C ASP A 202 -11.73 8.94 27.83
N HIS A 203 -12.55 8.73 26.81
CA HIS A 203 -12.31 7.84 25.67
C HIS A 203 -12.05 8.61 24.36
N LEU A 204 -11.93 9.94 24.42
CA LEU A 204 -11.70 10.74 23.22
C LEU A 204 -10.37 10.40 22.55
N ARG A 205 -10.43 10.22 21.23
CA ARG A 205 -9.26 10.07 20.38
C ARG A 205 -9.23 11.20 19.35
N THR A 206 -8.04 11.53 18.88
CA THR A 206 -7.91 12.38 17.70
C THR A 206 -7.88 11.49 16.45
N ALA A 207 -8.64 11.89 15.44
CA ALA A 207 -8.71 11.24 14.14
C ALA A 207 -8.42 12.25 13.02
N TYR A 208 -8.05 11.75 11.84
CA TYR A 208 -7.82 12.58 10.67
C TYR A 208 -8.45 11.95 9.44
N ASP A 209 -9.40 12.65 8.85
CA ASP A 209 -10.10 12.16 7.67
C ASP A 209 -9.34 12.53 6.41
N LEU A 210 -9.21 11.56 5.52
CA LEU A 210 -8.66 11.78 4.19
C LEU A 210 -9.83 12.04 3.25
N ASP A 211 -10.00 13.30 2.91
CA ASP A 211 -11.07 13.78 2.05
C ASP A 211 -10.77 13.36 0.60
N LEU A 212 -11.70 12.61 0.02
CA LEU A 212 -11.67 12.16 -1.37
C LEU A 212 -12.72 12.95 -2.17
N PRO A 213 -12.50 13.25 -3.46
CA PRO A 213 -13.54 13.87 -4.28
C PRO A 213 -14.85 13.08 -4.26
N GLU A 214 -15.98 13.77 -4.18
CA GLU A 214 -17.32 13.15 -4.21
C GLU A 214 -17.60 12.37 -5.49
N ARG A 215 -16.93 12.71 -6.60
CA ARG A 215 -17.12 12.05 -7.89
C ARG A 215 -15.84 11.44 -8.45
N ALA A 216 -15.96 10.19 -8.89
CA ALA A 216 -14.93 9.44 -9.60
C ALA A 216 -14.56 10.03 -10.98
N ASP A 217 -15.36 10.97 -11.52
CA ASP A 217 -15.18 11.54 -12.85
C ASP A 217 -14.21 12.73 -12.89
N CYS A 218 -13.58 13.07 -11.77
CA CYS A 218 -12.51 14.06 -11.72
C CYS A 218 -11.16 13.35 -11.64
N PRO A 219 -10.53 12.98 -12.78
CA PRO A 219 -9.18 12.42 -12.79
C PRO A 219 -8.21 13.52 -12.41
N VAL A 220 -8.06 13.74 -11.11
CA VAL A 220 -6.90 14.45 -10.58
C VAL A 220 -5.74 13.51 -10.79
N GLU A 221 -4.88 13.81 -11.77
CA GLU A 221 -3.64 13.06 -11.99
C GLU A 221 -2.89 13.00 -10.66
N CYS A 222 -2.83 11.81 -10.07
CA CYS A 222 -2.08 11.61 -8.84
C CYS A 222 -0.62 11.40 -9.21
N GLY A 223 0.27 12.17 -8.59
CA GLY A 223 1.68 11.85 -8.59
C GLY A 223 1.92 10.42 -8.07
N LEU A 224 3.00 9.80 -8.54
CA LEU A 224 3.35 8.44 -8.13
C LEU A 224 3.53 8.29 -6.61
N LEU A 225 3.96 9.37 -5.95
CA LEU A 225 4.21 9.43 -4.51
C LEU A 225 3.06 10.10 -3.74
N ASP A 226 1.95 10.46 -4.38
CA ASP A 226 0.87 11.15 -3.67
C ASP A 226 0.04 10.17 -2.83
N SER A 227 -0.60 10.70 -1.80
CA SER A 227 -1.62 9.99 -1.05
C SER A 227 -2.85 9.79 -1.95
N LYS A 228 -3.30 8.53 -2.06
CA LYS A 228 -4.37 8.13 -2.97
C LYS A 228 -5.06 6.86 -2.50
N ALA A 229 -6.30 6.68 -2.94
CA ALA A 229 -7.01 5.41 -2.90
C ALA A 229 -7.06 4.82 -4.32
N GLY A 230 -6.90 3.49 -4.42
CA GLY A 230 -6.84 2.80 -5.72
C GLY A 230 -5.63 3.19 -6.57
N GLY A 231 -5.72 2.90 -7.87
CA GLY A 231 -4.68 3.24 -8.85
C GLY A 231 -3.44 2.37 -8.80
N ILE A 232 -2.30 2.96 -9.19
CA ILE A 232 -1.00 2.28 -9.21
C ILE A 232 -0.15 2.84 -8.06
N GLY A 233 0.19 1.95 -7.12
CA GLY A 233 1.10 2.27 -6.03
C GLY A 233 2.54 2.40 -6.49
N PHE A 234 3.35 3.14 -5.73
CA PHE A 234 4.79 3.21 -5.95
C PHE A 234 5.43 1.82 -5.78
N LEU A 235 5.99 1.31 -6.87
CA LEU A 235 6.84 0.12 -6.90
C LEU A 235 8.19 0.49 -7.50
N HIS A 236 9.26 -0.11 -7.01
CA HIS A 236 10.56 0.05 -7.65
C HIS A 236 10.61 -0.71 -8.99
N LYS A 237 11.40 -0.22 -9.97
CA LYS A 237 11.53 -0.82 -11.31
C LYS A 237 11.82 -2.32 -11.34
N ASN A 238 12.61 -2.80 -10.38
CA ASN A 238 12.98 -4.22 -10.30
C ASN A 238 12.16 -4.98 -9.24
N GLU A 239 11.17 -4.32 -8.64
CA GLU A 239 10.24 -4.94 -7.72
C GLU A 239 9.10 -5.58 -8.50
N GLY A 240 8.75 -6.81 -8.13
CA GLY A 240 7.56 -7.46 -8.68
C GLY A 240 6.29 -6.80 -8.17
N VAL A 241 5.21 -6.89 -8.95
CA VAL A 241 3.88 -6.57 -8.45
C VAL A 241 3.58 -7.51 -7.27
N PRO A 242 3.08 -7.01 -6.12
CA PRO A 242 2.70 -7.87 -5.03
C PRO A 242 1.74 -8.98 -5.47
N VAL A 243 1.93 -10.19 -4.96
CA VAL A 243 1.09 -11.36 -5.26
C VAL A 243 0.46 -11.88 -3.98
N CYS A 244 -0.79 -12.33 -4.08
CA CYS A 244 -1.52 -12.97 -3.01
C CYS A 244 -0.79 -14.24 -2.55
N GLY A 245 -0.59 -14.39 -1.24
CA GLY A 245 0.03 -15.59 -0.66
C GLY A 245 -0.84 -16.83 -0.72
N GLU A 246 -2.15 -16.68 -0.97
CA GLU A 246 -3.09 -17.80 -1.07
C GLU A 246 -3.32 -18.25 -2.51
N CYS A 247 -3.70 -17.32 -3.40
CA CYS A 247 -4.07 -17.65 -4.78
C CYS A 247 -2.99 -17.29 -5.82
N PHE A 248 -1.92 -16.60 -5.41
CA PHE A 248 -0.83 -16.13 -6.26
C PHE A 248 -1.23 -15.17 -7.38
N SER A 249 -2.47 -14.67 -7.37
CA SER A 249 -2.89 -13.57 -8.25
C SER A 249 -2.22 -12.26 -7.83
N HIS A 250 -2.03 -11.35 -8.79
CA HIS A 250 -1.55 -10.01 -8.49
C HIS A 250 -2.52 -9.29 -7.55
N MET A 251 -1.98 -8.63 -6.54
CA MET A 251 -2.73 -7.77 -5.65
C MET A 251 -2.93 -6.39 -6.28
N VAL A 252 -3.98 -5.71 -5.85
CA VAL A 252 -4.30 -4.33 -6.25
C VAL A 252 -4.04 -3.38 -5.09
N LEU A 253 -3.67 -2.14 -5.40
CA LEU A 253 -3.51 -1.11 -4.37
C LEU A 253 -4.90 -0.72 -3.86
N ALA A 254 -5.11 -0.81 -2.55
CA ALA A 254 -6.29 -0.25 -1.88
C ALA A 254 -6.05 1.22 -1.52
N VAL A 255 -4.94 1.50 -0.82
CA VAL A 255 -4.58 2.87 -0.41
C VAL A 255 -3.06 3.03 -0.33
N GLN A 256 -2.58 4.24 -0.66
CA GLN A 256 -1.22 4.70 -0.42
C GLN A 256 -1.28 6.03 0.31
N ILE A 257 -0.54 6.17 1.41
CA ILE A 257 -0.40 7.42 2.17
C ILE A 257 1.05 7.86 2.13
N ASN A 258 1.28 9.09 1.71
CA ASN A 258 2.59 9.72 1.77
C ASN A 258 2.75 10.44 3.11
N LEU A 259 3.67 9.94 3.94
CA LEU A 259 3.86 10.46 5.29
C LEU A 259 4.34 11.92 5.28
N ALA A 260 5.03 12.36 4.22
CA ALA A 260 5.48 13.75 4.08
C ALA A 260 4.34 14.72 3.71
N GLN A 261 3.13 14.23 3.42
CA GLN A 261 1.93 15.05 3.20
C GLN A 261 1.09 15.17 4.48
N LEU A 262 1.43 14.44 5.53
CA LEU A 262 0.75 14.49 6.82
C LEU A 262 1.38 15.57 7.71
N SER A 263 0.65 16.02 8.74
CA SER A 263 1.25 16.88 9.77
C SER A 263 2.11 16.07 10.74
N GLU A 264 3.04 16.73 11.42
CA GLU A 264 3.92 16.14 12.45
C GLU A 264 3.11 15.36 13.50
N GLU A 265 2.00 15.94 13.96
CA GLU A 265 1.08 15.32 14.91
C GLU A 265 0.53 13.96 14.42
N VAL A 266 0.20 13.85 13.13
CA VAL A 266 -0.28 12.60 12.52
C VAL A 266 0.86 11.59 12.41
N THR A 267 2.05 12.03 11.99
CA THR A 267 3.20 11.12 11.85
C THR A 267 3.69 10.59 13.19
N ASP A 268 3.61 11.41 14.24
CA ASP A 268 3.90 11.03 15.62
C ASP A 268 2.89 10.01 16.14
N LEU A 269 1.60 10.23 15.86
CA LEU A 269 0.53 9.28 16.17
C LEU A 269 0.80 7.91 15.53
N LEU A 270 1.26 7.90 14.28
CA LEU A 270 1.58 6.67 13.55
C LEU A 270 2.90 6.02 13.99
N GLY A 271 3.84 6.79 14.54
CA GLY A 271 5.17 6.30 14.89
C GLY A 271 5.97 5.74 13.69
N LEU A 272 5.63 6.17 12.46
CA LEU A 272 6.24 5.70 11.21
C LEU A 272 7.34 6.65 10.67
N GLY A 273 7.50 7.81 11.30
CA GLY A 273 8.39 8.89 10.85
C GLY A 273 7.71 9.89 9.92
N GLU A 274 8.41 10.99 9.64
CA GLU A 274 7.90 12.15 8.88
C GLU A 274 7.89 11.95 7.36
N GLU A 275 8.65 10.96 6.86
CA GLU A 275 8.78 10.69 5.43
C GLU A 275 8.56 9.19 5.17
N GLY A 276 8.08 8.86 3.97
CA GLY A 276 7.88 7.48 3.54
C GLY A 276 6.52 7.29 2.87
N LEU A 277 6.21 6.04 2.53
CA LEU A 277 4.88 5.64 2.08
C LEU A 277 4.34 4.52 2.97
N LEU A 278 3.08 4.60 3.37
CA LEU A 278 2.30 3.48 3.87
C LEU A 278 1.40 2.99 2.73
N GLN A 279 1.46 1.71 2.38
CA GLN A 279 0.71 1.13 1.27
C GLN A 279 -0.02 -0.12 1.74
N LEU A 280 -1.30 -0.23 1.41
CA LEU A 280 -2.08 -1.46 1.57
C LEU A 280 -2.43 -2.02 0.20
N TYR A 281 -2.03 -3.27 -0.03
CA TYR A 281 -2.43 -4.07 -1.18
C TYR A 281 -3.35 -5.19 -0.74
N ILE A 282 -4.33 -5.52 -1.57
CA ILE A 282 -5.29 -6.60 -1.32
C ILE A 282 -5.41 -7.51 -2.54
N CYS A 283 -5.76 -8.77 -2.32
CA CYS A 283 -6.05 -9.72 -3.39
C CYS A 283 -7.27 -9.25 -4.20
N GLY A 284 -7.07 -8.94 -5.49
CA GLY A 284 -8.16 -8.51 -6.36
C GLY A 284 -8.83 -9.65 -7.13
N ALA A 285 -8.49 -10.91 -6.85
CA ALA A 285 -9.19 -12.05 -7.42
C ALA A 285 -10.48 -12.33 -6.63
N ASN A 286 -11.63 -12.15 -7.29
CA ASN A 286 -12.96 -12.27 -6.70
C ASN A 286 -13.14 -13.62 -5.96
N ASN A 287 -13.63 -13.55 -4.72
CA ASN A 287 -14.12 -14.67 -3.89
C ASN A 287 -13.15 -15.84 -3.70
N CYS A 288 -11.84 -15.62 -3.82
CA CYS A 288 -10.87 -16.73 -3.75
C CYS A 288 -10.09 -16.83 -2.43
N CYS A 289 -10.04 -15.76 -1.63
CA CYS A 289 -9.20 -15.66 -0.45
C CYS A 289 -10.00 -15.22 0.76
N ALA A 290 -9.61 -15.69 1.95
CA ALA A 290 -10.18 -15.26 3.22
C ALA A 290 -9.60 -13.89 3.62
N ASN A 291 -10.00 -12.85 2.91
CA ASN A 291 -9.60 -11.45 3.16
C ASN A 291 -10.32 -10.81 4.36
N TRP A 292 -10.93 -11.62 5.22
CA TRP A 292 -11.59 -11.16 6.45
C TRP A 292 -10.81 -11.56 7.71
N ASP A 293 -9.85 -12.49 7.59
CA ASP A 293 -9.07 -12.98 8.73
C ASP A 293 -7.86 -12.05 8.97
N PRO A 294 -7.61 -11.56 10.19
CA PRO A 294 -6.44 -10.75 10.49
C PRO A 294 -5.13 -11.41 10.06
N PHE A 295 -4.25 -10.61 9.47
CA PHE A 295 -2.94 -11.04 9.00
C PHE A 295 -3.02 -12.14 7.92
N SER A 296 -4.12 -12.20 7.17
CA SER A 296 -4.25 -13.08 6.02
C SER A 296 -3.11 -12.83 5.02
N SER A 297 -2.70 -13.87 4.32
CA SER A 297 -1.71 -13.72 3.24
C SER A 297 -2.32 -13.14 1.95
N SER A 298 -3.63 -12.81 1.99
CA SER A 298 -4.36 -12.14 0.93
C SER A 298 -4.24 -10.61 0.98
N GLU A 299 -3.58 -10.09 2.00
CA GLU A 299 -3.29 -8.67 2.21
C GLU A 299 -1.78 -8.45 2.32
N LEU A 300 -1.32 -7.28 1.88
CA LEU A 300 0.06 -6.85 2.10
C LEU A 300 0.09 -5.40 2.54
N LEU A 301 0.49 -5.20 3.79
CA LEU A 301 0.86 -3.90 4.30
C LEU A 301 2.35 -3.66 4.10
N ARG A 302 2.69 -2.52 3.49
CA ARG A 302 4.07 -2.14 3.19
C ARG A 302 4.36 -0.73 3.69
N VAL A 303 5.51 -0.58 4.36
CA VAL A 303 6.08 0.72 4.73
C VAL A 303 7.34 0.95 3.89
N VAL A 304 7.29 1.92 2.99
CA VAL A 304 8.41 2.27 2.12
C VAL A 304 9.21 3.40 2.77
N SER A 305 10.46 3.09 3.15
CA SER A 305 11.32 4.09 3.77
C SER A 305 11.69 5.24 2.81
N PRO A 306 12.02 6.43 3.32
CA PRO A 306 12.44 7.57 2.50
C PRO A 306 13.69 7.28 1.68
N GLU A 307 14.60 6.50 2.26
CA GLU A 307 15.84 6.12 1.57
C GLU A 307 15.55 5.23 0.37
N HIS A 308 14.63 4.28 0.53
CA HIS A 308 14.16 3.46 -0.59
C HIS A 308 13.49 4.33 -1.66
N MET A 309 12.64 5.29 -1.28
CA MET A 309 12.04 6.23 -2.23
C MET A 309 13.10 7.05 -2.98
N ARG A 310 14.09 7.62 -2.29
CA ARG A 310 15.14 8.47 -2.90
C ARG A 310 16.02 7.70 -3.88
N GLN A 311 16.45 6.50 -3.51
CA GLN A 311 17.29 5.64 -4.37
C GLN A 311 16.58 5.28 -5.68
N HIS A 312 15.25 5.26 -5.67
CA HIS A 312 14.43 4.73 -6.74
C HIS A 312 13.57 5.78 -7.45
N ARG A 313 13.51 7.03 -6.96
CA ARG A 313 12.66 8.11 -7.50
C ARG A 313 12.88 8.37 -8.99
N GLN A 314 14.13 8.42 -9.45
CA GLN A 314 14.46 8.68 -10.86
C GLN A 314 14.26 7.46 -11.77
N ARG A 315 14.08 6.28 -11.17
CA ARG A 315 13.94 4.99 -11.86
C ARG A 315 12.56 4.39 -11.68
N ALA A 316 11.65 5.08 -11.00
CA ALA A 316 10.29 4.63 -10.84
C ALA A 316 9.61 4.78 -12.20
N GLU A 317 9.70 3.72 -13.00
CA GLU A 317 8.80 3.54 -14.12
C GLU A 317 7.45 3.18 -13.51
N ILE A 318 6.37 3.70 -14.10
CA ILE A 318 5.05 3.10 -13.95
C ILE A 318 5.24 1.69 -14.48
N VAL A 319 5.54 0.74 -13.58
CA VAL A 319 5.62 -0.67 -13.94
C VAL A 319 4.29 -0.94 -14.59
N ALA A 320 4.33 -1.30 -15.88
CA ALA A 320 3.14 -1.46 -16.69
C ALA A 320 2.32 -2.63 -16.12
N MET A 321 1.55 -2.35 -15.06
CA MET A 321 0.57 -3.25 -14.44
C MET A 321 -0.57 -3.57 -15.41
N TYR A 322 -0.56 -3.03 -16.63
CA TYR A 322 -1.51 -3.37 -17.69
C TYR A 322 -1.46 -4.85 -18.15
N ASN A 323 -0.53 -5.67 -17.64
CA ASN A 323 -0.48 -7.11 -17.88
C ASN A 323 -0.93 -7.95 -16.67
N THR A 324 -1.65 -7.36 -15.71
CA THR A 324 -2.29 -8.14 -14.65
C THR A 324 -3.69 -8.57 -15.09
N ASP A 325 -4.09 -9.80 -14.74
CA ASP A 325 -5.46 -10.30 -14.97
C ASP A 325 -6.53 -9.58 -14.11
N VAL A 326 -6.10 -8.62 -13.30
CA VAL A 326 -6.93 -7.87 -12.36
C VAL A 326 -6.86 -6.39 -12.74
N SER A 327 -8.03 -5.78 -12.92
CA SER A 327 -8.14 -4.33 -13.11
C SER A 327 -7.85 -3.61 -11.78
N PRO A 328 -6.98 -2.60 -11.75
CA PRO A 328 -6.81 -1.78 -10.55
C PRO A 328 -8.11 -1.03 -10.23
N HIS A 329 -8.33 -0.73 -8.95
CA HIS A 329 -9.38 0.21 -8.54
C HIS A 329 -9.13 1.58 -9.18
N THR A 330 -10.21 2.31 -9.46
CA THR A 330 -10.13 3.67 -9.99
C THR A 330 -9.29 4.53 -9.05
N GLU A 331 -8.32 5.25 -9.60
CA GLU A 331 -7.42 6.10 -8.82
C GLU A 331 -8.15 7.35 -8.31
N CYS A 332 -7.98 7.66 -7.02
CA CYS A 332 -8.61 8.80 -6.37
C CYS A 332 -7.63 9.51 -5.44
N ALA A 333 -7.30 10.77 -5.74
CA ALA A 333 -6.37 11.57 -4.94
C ALA A 333 -6.98 11.96 -3.59
N VAL A 334 -6.17 11.92 -2.53
CA VAL A 334 -6.52 12.60 -1.28
C VAL A 334 -6.40 14.11 -1.50
N GLN A 335 -7.50 14.84 -1.34
CA GLN A 335 -7.54 16.28 -1.55
C GLN A 335 -7.13 17.04 -0.31
N ARG A 336 -7.61 16.60 0.85
CA ARG A 336 -7.43 17.28 2.13
C ARG A 336 -7.30 16.27 3.26
N ILE A 337 -6.68 16.72 4.34
CA ILE A 337 -6.62 16.00 5.61
C ILE A 337 -7.36 16.86 6.63
N ILE A 338 -8.44 16.32 7.20
CA ILE A 338 -9.32 17.06 8.11
C ILE A 338 -9.12 16.50 9.51
N LYS A 339 -8.60 17.33 10.43
CA LYS A 339 -8.44 16.94 11.83
C LYS A 339 -9.79 16.89 12.53
N ARG A 340 -10.06 15.78 13.21
CA ARG A 340 -11.19 15.57 14.11
C ARG A 340 -10.65 15.38 15.54
N PRO A 341 -10.61 16.44 16.36
CA PRO A 341 -9.97 16.37 17.68
C PRO A 341 -10.74 15.49 18.68
N ASN A 342 -12.06 15.37 18.49
CA ASN A 342 -12.97 14.67 19.39
C ASN A 342 -13.66 13.52 18.65
N ASP A 343 -12.92 12.45 18.39
CA ASP A 343 -13.48 11.22 17.84
C ASP A 343 -13.95 10.32 18.99
N PHE A 344 -15.27 10.12 19.05
CA PHE A 344 -15.92 9.25 20.03
C PHE A 344 -16.01 7.81 19.50
N PRO A 345 -16.03 6.80 20.39
CA PRO A 345 -16.34 5.44 19.99
C PRO A 345 -17.75 5.38 19.40
N LYS A 346 -17.95 4.54 18.38
CA LYS A 346 -19.22 4.43 17.64
C LYS A 346 -19.68 2.97 17.61
N GLY A 347 -20.97 2.76 17.37
CA GLY A 347 -21.54 1.44 17.09
C GLY A 347 -21.19 0.37 18.10
N ALA A 348 -20.60 -0.72 17.60
CA ALA A 348 -20.22 -1.85 18.44
C ALA A 348 -19.22 -1.47 19.54
N GLU A 349 -18.31 -0.52 19.27
CA GLU A 349 -17.33 -0.07 20.27
C GLU A 349 -18.01 0.67 21.42
N LEU A 350 -18.95 1.55 21.08
CA LEU A 350 -19.73 2.27 22.08
C LEU A 350 -20.52 1.30 22.95
N ARG A 351 -21.20 0.31 22.34
CA ARG A 351 -21.94 -0.74 23.05
C ARG A 351 -21.04 -1.55 24.00
N GLU A 352 -19.82 -1.89 23.58
CA GLU A 352 -18.87 -2.60 24.46
C GLU A 352 -18.48 -1.73 25.66
N LEU A 353 -18.21 -0.44 25.45
CA LEU A 353 -17.80 0.51 26.50
C LEU A 353 -18.92 0.91 27.46
N THR A 354 -20.18 0.87 27.02
CA THR A 354 -21.35 1.23 27.83
C THR A 354 -22.12 0.03 28.35
N ARG A 355 -21.69 -1.21 28.07
CA ARG A 355 -22.40 -2.44 28.43
C ARG A 355 -22.84 -2.53 29.90
N ASP A 356 -22.01 -2.05 30.82
CA ASP A 356 -22.27 -2.10 32.26
C ASP A 356 -22.99 -0.86 32.79
N LYS A 357 -23.35 0.06 31.90
CA LYS A 357 -24.08 1.29 32.23
C LYS A 357 -25.52 1.16 31.72
N PRO A 358 -26.50 0.95 32.61
CA PRO A 358 -27.90 1.03 32.21
C PRO A 358 -28.17 2.47 31.78
N THR A 359 -28.39 2.68 30.49
CA THR A 359 -28.92 3.93 29.93
C THR A 359 -30.31 3.65 29.42
N ASP A 360 -31.27 4.52 29.71
CA ASP A 360 -32.60 4.44 29.11
C ASP A 360 -32.61 5.07 27.70
N ILE A 361 -31.49 5.67 27.28
CA ILE A 361 -31.27 6.12 25.90
C ILE A 361 -31.25 4.90 24.96
N ASP A 362 -32.14 4.95 23.97
CA ASP A 362 -32.17 4.00 22.88
C ASP A 362 -30.82 3.99 22.13
N GLU A 363 -30.23 2.81 21.96
CA GLU A 363 -29.01 2.64 21.18
C GLU A 363 -29.19 3.15 19.74
N GLU A 364 -30.39 3.04 19.18
CA GLU A 364 -30.74 3.55 17.86
C GLU A 364 -30.63 5.08 17.82
N TYR A 365 -31.05 5.77 18.89
CA TYR A 365 -30.92 7.23 19.00
C TYR A 365 -29.45 7.67 19.07
N ILE A 366 -28.64 7.00 19.89
CA ILE A 366 -27.20 7.31 19.97
C ILE A 366 -26.51 7.01 18.64
N TRP A 367 -26.92 5.92 17.98
CA TRP A 367 -26.44 5.55 16.67
C TRP A 367 -26.78 6.62 15.63
N GLU A 368 -28.04 7.02 15.47
CA GLU A 368 -28.48 8.03 14.50
C GLU A 368 -27.80 9.39 14.69
N GLU A 369 -27.66 9.85 15.94
CA GLU A 369 -26.96 11.10 16.24
C GLU A 369 -25.44 11.00 15.99
N SER A 370 -24.84 9.84 16.25
CA SER A 370 -23.43 9.58 15.89
C SER A 370 -23.22 9.43 14.36
N GLN A 371 -24.26 9.01 13.63
CA GLN A 371 -24.28 8.79 12.18
C GLN A 371 -24.42 10.06 11.36
N GLY A 372 -24.92 11.17 11.94
CA GLY A 372 -24.88 12.48 11.29
C GLY A 372 -23.47 12.96 10.92
N VAL A 373 -22.43 12.28 11.40
CA VAL A 373 -21.00 12.51 11.14
C VAL A 373 -20.42 11.50 10.14
N LEU A 374 -21.16 10.44 9.77
CA LEU A 374 -20.67 9.29 9.00
C LEU A 374 -20.99 9.35 7.50
N GLU A 375 -21.81 10.30 7.04
CA GLU A 375 -21.98 10.55 5.60
C GLU A 375 -20.66 11.10 5.01
N GLY A 376 -19.82 10.19 4.50
CA GLY A 376 -18.71 10.53 3.60
C GLY A 376 -17.31 10.27 4.12
N VAL A 377 -17.13 9.88 5.39
CA VAL A 377 -15.78 9.57 5.88
C VAL A 377 -15.38 8.16 5.47
N GLN A 378 -14.46 8.13 4.53
CA GLN A 378 -14.12 6.94 3.77
C GLN A 378 -12.77 6.35 4.19
N ILE A 379 -11.82 7.20 4.55
CA ILE A 379 -10.54 6.79 5.10
C ILE A 379 -10.18 7.70 6.27
N THR A 380 -9.81 7.12 7.41
CA THR A 380 -9.47 7.84 8.63
C THR A 380 -8.18 7.33 9.22
N ILE A 381 -7.27 8.23 9.60
CA ILE A 381 -6.04 7.94 10.36
C ILE A 381 -6.32 8.14 11.85
N GLY A 382 -5.93 7.18 12.68
CA GLY A 382 -6.18 7.26 14.13
C GLY A 382 -7.65 7.09 14.50
N GLY A 383 -8.06 7.71 15.61
CA GLY A 383 -9.45 7.64 16.06
C GLY A 383 -9.89 6.27 16.58
N TRP A 384 -11.20 6.05 16.54
CA TRP A 384 -11.86 4.78 16.79
C TRP A 384 -12.16 4.05 15.48
N PHE A 385 -12.14 2.72 15.53
CA PHE A 385 -12.56 1.92 14.39
C PHE A 385 -14.06 2.01 14.17
N GLU A 386 -14.44 1.94 12.90
CA GLU A 386 -15.83 1.76 12.50
C GLU A 386 -16.12 0.27 12.28
N TRP A 387 -16.84 -0.30 13.24
CA TRP A 387 -17.26 -1.68 13.21
C TRP A 387 -18.68 -1.77 12.64
N ILE A 388 -18.84 -2.52 11.55
CA ILE A 388 -20.16 -2.78 10.96
C ILE A 388 -20.95 -3.78 11.81
N GLN A 389 -20.28 -4.79 12.37
CA GLN A 389 -20.94 -5.88 13.09
C GLN A 389 -20.57 -5.89 14.58
N HIS A 390 -19.39 -6.43 14.89
CA HIS A 390 -18.90 -6.63 16.24
C HIS A 390 -17.47 -6.11 16.38
N VAL A 391 -17.11 -5.71 17.60
CA VAL A 391 -15.74 -5.34 17.94
C VAL A 391 -14.86 -6.59 17.86
N MET A 392 -13.87 -6.59 16.96
CA MET A 392 -13.00 -7.75 16.73
C MET A 392 -11.54 -7.34 16.59
N TYR A 393 -10.97 -6.77 17.65
CA TYR A 393 -9.54 -6.46 17.67
C TYR A 393 -8.72 -7.75 17.57
N PRO A 394 -7.73 -7.82 16.66
CA PRO A 394 -6.87 -8.98 16.58
C PRO A 394 -5.89 -9.01 17.76
N HIS A 395 -5.37 -10.20 18.03
CA HIS A 395 -4.27 -10.36 18.98
C HIS A 395 -2.95 -10.34 18.22
N CYS A 396 -1.94 -9.68 18.77
CA CYS A 396 -0.62 -9.60 18.15
C CYS A 396 -0.05 -11.03 18.00
N PRO A 397 0.37 -11.45 16.79
CA PRO A 397 0.83 -12.81 16.56
C PRO A 397 2.15 -13.15 17.28
N LYS A 398 2.85 -12.14 17.84
CA LYS A 398 4.10 -12.32 18.58
C LYS A 398 3.93 -12.46 20.09
N CYS A 399 3.09 -11.62 20.70
CA CYS A 399 2.93 -11.59 22.16
C CYS A 399 1.53 -12.00 22.64
N GLY A 400 0.56 -12.12 21.74
CA GLY A 400 -0.82 -12.48 22.08
C GLY A 400 -1.65 -11.35 22.70
N GLU A 401 -1.12 -10.14 22.82
CA GLU A 401 -1.87 -8.99 23.36
C GLU A 401 -2.87 -8.43 22.34
N ARG A 402 -4.05 -7.98 22.82
CA ARG A 402 -5.07 -7.32 21.98
C ARG A 402 -4.51 -6.03 21.38
N MET A 403 -4.63 -5.86 20.06
CA MET A 403 -4.08 -4.70 19.35
C MET A 403 -5.13 -3.59 19.24
N THR A 404 -5.13 -2.59 20.13
CA THR A 404 -6.15 -1.51 20.14
C THR A 404 -5.71 -0.21 19.46
N GLY A 405 -4.44 -0.12 19.05
CA GLY A 405 -3.89 1.07 18.39
C GLY A 405 -4.35 1.18 16.95
N THR A 406 -5.19 2.17 16.66
CA THR A 406 -5.71 2.44 15.32
C THR A 406 -4.71 3.23 14.48
N VAL A 407 -4.33 2.70 13.33
CA VAL A 407 -3.50 3.39 12.32
C VAL A 407 -4.36 3.94 11.21
N LEU A 408 -5.19 3.09 10.61
CA LEU A 408 -6.03 3.47 9.47
C LEU A 408 -7.35 2.70 9.51
N ASN A 409 -8.44 3.36 9.20
CA ASN A 409 -9.74 2.76 8.91
C ASN A 409 -10.10 3.12 7.46
N ILE A 410 -10.55 2.15 6.67
CA ILE A 410 -10.88 2.29 5.25
C ILE A 410 -12.26 1.68 5.04
N GLY A 411 -13.28 2.49 4.83
CA GLY A 411 -14.60 2.01 4.41
C GLY A 411 -14.63 1.59 2.94
N SER A 412 -15.77 1.07 2.49
CA SER A 412 -16.02 0.87 1.05
C SER A 412 -16.03 2.22 0.34
N LEU A 413 -15.29 2.32 -0.76
CA LEU A 413 -15.03 3.55 -1.51
C LEU A 413 -15.65 3.46 -2.91
N MET A 414 -16.90 3.89 -3.04
CA MET A 414 -17.64 3.87 -4.30
C MET A 414 -16.92 4.61 -5.44
N GLN A 415 -16.15 5.65 -5.12
CA GLN A 415 -15.38 6.45 -6.08
C GLN A 415 -14.23 5.68 -6.71
N THR A 416 -13.64 4.72 -5.98
CA THR A 416 -12.56 3.88 -6.49
C THR A 416 -13.08 2.52 -6.99
N GLY A 417 -14.31 2.14 -6.62
CA GLY A 417 -14.81 0.78 -6.76
C GLY A 417 -14.12 -0.20 -5.82
N LEU A 418 -13.47 0.28 -4.76
CA LEU A 418 -12.99 -0.55 -3.66
C LEU A 418 -14.18 -0.85 -2.75
N GLU A 419 -14.52 -2.13 -2.63
CA GLU A 419 -15.68 -2.59 -1.87
C GLU A 419 -15.25 -3.73 -0.96
N TRP A 420 -15.68 -3.65 0.30
CA TRP A 420 -15.42 -4.67 1.33
C TRP A 420 -16.67 -5.52 1.56
N ASP A 421 -17.06 -6.28 0.54
CA ASP A 421 -18.29 -7.08 0.56
C ASP A 421 -19.53 -6.22 0.89
N ASP A 422 -20.36 -6.59 1.88
CA ASP A 422 -21.57 -5.85 2.28
C ASP A 422 -21.24 -4.56 3.07
N CYS A 423 -20.58 -3.61 2.40
CA CYS A 423 -20.18 -2.32 2.97
C CYS A 423 -19.26 -2.42 4.20
N GLY A 424 -18.36 -3.41 4.23
CA GLY A 424 -17.37 -3.62 5.28
C GLY A 424 -16.30 -2.52 5.40
N THR A 425 -15.30 -2.78 6.24
CA THR A 425 -14.18 -1.87 6.49
C THR A 425 -12.86 -2.63 6.57
N ALA A 426 -11.78 -2.03 6.05
CA ALA A 426 -10.42 -2.51 6.30
C ALA A 426 -9.72 -1.66 7.34
N GLN A 427 -8.95 -2.31 8.21
CA GLN A 427 -8.43 -1.69 9.41
C GLN A 427 -6.94 -2.02 9.58
N ILE A 428 -6.14 -1.01 9.90
CA ILE A 428 -4.71 -1.17 10.16
C ILE A 428 -4.46 -0.86 11.63
N TYR A 429 -3.72 -1.77 12.26
CA TYR A 429 -3.46 -1.83 13.68
C TYR A 429 -1.98 -1.59 13.96
N GLN A 430 -1.69 -1.05 15.14
CA GLN A 430 -0.32 -0.94 15.65
C GLN A 430 -0.21 -1.50 17.07
N TYR A 431 0.90 -2.21 17.31
CA TYR A 431 1.29 -2.68 18.63
C TYR A 431 2.79 -2.48 18.84
N GLN A 432 3.19 -1.75 19.89
CA GLN A 432 4.60 -1.49 20.27
C GLN A 432 5.50 -1.21 19.04
N TYR A 433 5.10 -0.24 18.21
CA TYR A 433 5.78 0.19 16.97
C TYR A 433 5.74 -0.78 15.78
N GLN A 434 5.05 -1.92 15.88
CA GLN A 434 4.79 -2.80 14.74
C GLN A 434 3.42 -2.47 14.16
N VAL A 435 3.38 -2.14 12.88
CA VAL A 435 2.14 -1.93 12.14
C VAL A 435 1.77 -3.22 11.41
N LEU A 436 0.53 -3.65 11.59
CA LEU A 436 -0.05 -4.83 10.98
C LEU A 436 -1.42 -4.47 10.39
N ALA A 437 -1.82 -5.09 9.28
CA ALA A 437 -3.12 -4.87 8.66
C ALA A 437 -4.07 -6.05 8.93
N MET A 438 -5.36 -5.74 8.93
CA MET A 438 -6.46 -6.68 8.93
C MET A 438 -7.61 -6.08 8.13
N VAL A 439 -8.03 -6.74 7.07
CA VAL A 439 -9.25 -6.39 6.37
C VAL A 439 -10.43 -7.09 7.04
N HIS A 440 -11.54 -6.38 7.23
CA HIS A 440 -12.79 -6.95 7.71
C HIS A 440 -13.89 -6.81 6.64
N ALA A 441 -14.15 -7.87 5.89
CA ALA A 441 -15.37 -7.95 5.09
C ALA A 441 -16.56 -8.22 6.03
N GLY A 442 -17.58 -7.35 6.03
CA GLY A 442 -18.84 -7.64 6.72
C GLY A 442 -19.51 -8.81 6.00
N GLY A 443 -19.78 -9.91 6.70
CA GLY A 443 -20.35 -11.14 6.13
C GLY A 443 -21.67 -11.56 6.75
#